data_AF-A0A183GW35-F1
#
_entry.id   AF-A0A183GW35-F1
#
_cell.length_a   1.000
_cell.length_b   1.000
_cell.length_c   1.000
_cell.angle_alpha   90.00
_cell.angle_beta   90.00
_cell.angle_gamma   90.00
#
_symmetry.space_group_name_H-M   'P 1'
#
loop_
_entity.id
_entity.type
_entity.pdbx_description
1 polymer ?
#
loop_
_entity_poly.entity_id
_entity_poly.type
_entity_poly.pdbx_seq_one_letter_code
_entity_poly.pdbx_strand_id
1 'polypeptide(L)'
;MVIDGKSLVHALVGECRPYFGELALRCRAVVCCRMSPMQKAEVVEMVRKLGSHVVMAVGDGANDVAMIQVHGAWNHDRSVKVILYSFYKNICLYIIELWFAIFSAWSGQTIFERWTIGLFNVIFTAWPPVVLGLFDRPVEAEQMMRQPTLYHSFQKRSFSLAQFFLWIGMALVHSLSLFFLSYGFLESQIVWSGGRTGGWLMLGNSAYTVFPTLSLRIGGDMAGMAWIMTSSWLFWLALVFIPCATLIWDLVIKR
;
A
#
# COMPACT_ATOMS: atom_id res chain seq x y z
N MET A 1 31.73 25.65 -3.21
CA MET A 1 32.62 25.60 -2.02
C MET A 1 33.54 24.40 -2.14
N VAL A 2 34.81 24.53 -1.76
CA VAL A 2 35.77 23.41 -1.72
C VAL A 2 36.38 23.36 -0.32
N ILE A 3 36.45 22.18 0.29
CA ILE A 3 37.04 21.99 1.62
C ILE A 3 37.87 20.70 1.66
N ASP A 4 39.05 20.76 2.29
CA ASP A 4 39.90 19.59 2.49
C ASP A 4 39.49 18.81 3.74
N GLY A 5 39.77 17.51 3.77
CA GLY A 5 39.47 16.63 4.89
C GLY A 5 40.07 17.12 6.21
N LYS A 6 41.25 17.75 6.19
CA LYS A 6 41.84 18.34 7.40
C LYS A 6 41.04 19.54 7.92
N SER A 7 40.66 20.46 7.03
CA SER A 7 39.84 21.62 7.38
C SER A 7 38.42 21.23 7.80
N LEU A 8 37.89 20.15 7.23
CA LEU A 8 36.57 19.64 7.52
C LEU A 8 36.43 19.15 8.97
N VAL A 9 37.50 18.60 9.58
CA VAL A 9 37.49 18.23 11.01
C VAL A 9 37.12 19.44 11.87
N HIS A 10 37.69 20.60 11.58
CA HIS A 10 37.42 21.82 12.34
C HIS A 10 36.03 22.38 12.05
N ALA A 11 35.53 22.22 10.82
CA ALA A 11 34.20 22.67 10.43
C ALA A 11 33.06 21.80 11.00
N LEU A 12 33.32 20.51 11.26
CA LEU A 12 32.33 19.56 11.77
C LEU A 12 32.29 19.47 13.31
N VAL A 13 33.21 20.13 14.01
CA VAL A 13 33.34 20.10 15.48
C VAL A 13 32.79 21.39 16.10
N GLY A 14 32.04 21.24 17.21
CA GLY A 14 31.57 22.35 18.04
C GLY A 14 30.50 23.23 17.39
N GLU A 15 30.51 24.52 17.75
CA GLU A 15 29.49 25.50 17.33
C GLU A 15 29.55 25.85 15.85
N CYS A 16 30.65 25.56 15.15
CA CYS A 16 30.84 25.85 13.73
C CYS A 16 30.00 24.95 12.81
N ARG A 17 29.60 23.76 13.28
CA ARG A 17 28.88 22.74 12.50
C ARG A 17 27.58 23.25 11.85
N PRO A 18 26.64 23.91 12.57
CA PRO A 18 25.44 24.46 11.96
C PRO A 18 25.73 25.55 10.92
N TYR A 19 26.66 26.47 11.20
CA TYR A 19 27.03 27.54 10.27
C TYR A 19 27.67 27.00 8.99
N PHE A 20 28.54 26.01 9.10
CA PHE A 20 29.12 25.33 7.96
C PHE A 20 28.05 24.63 7.12
N GLY A 21 27.11 23.95 7.77
CA GLY A 21 26.02 23.27 7.07
C GLY A 21 25.06 24.23 6.37
N GLU A 22 24.71 25.37 6.97
CA GLU A 22 23.91 26.41 6.30
C GLU A 22 24.64 26.99 5.09
N LEU A 23 25.94 27.28 5.22
CA LEU A 23 26.76 27.76 4.10
C LEU A 23 26.82 26.71 2.99
N ALA A 24 26.97 25.43 3.34
CA ALA A 24 26.97 24.32 2.40
C ALA A 24 25.63 24.20 1.65
N LEU A 25 24.50 24.35 2.34
CA LEU A 25 23.15 24.27 1.75
C LEU A 25 22.83 25.45 0.83
N ARG A 26 23.43 26.62 1.06
CA ARG A 26 23.30 27.79 0.16
C ARG A 26 24.19 27.68 -1.08
N CYS A 27 25.22 26.84 -1.05
CA CYS A 27 26.12 26.65 -2.18
C CYS A 27 25.46 25.77 -3.26
N ARG A 28 25.57 26.18 -4.53
CA ARG A 28 25.12 25.35 -5.67
C ARG A 28 25.89 24.02 -5.80
N ALA A 29 27.15 24.00 -5.37
CA ALA A 29 28.00 22.81 -5.34
C ALA A 29 29.03 22.90 -4.19
N VAL A 30 29.27 21.76 -3.53
CA VAL A 30 30.27 21.60 -2.47
C VAL A 30 31.15 20.40 -2.80
N VAL A 31 32.46 20.59 -2.76
CA VAL A 31 33.45 19.54 -3.01
C VAL A 31 34.28 19.34 -1.75
N CYS A 32 34.23 18.15 -1.19
CA CYS A 32 35.06 17.77 -0.05
C CYS A 32 36.15 16.81 -0.50
N CYS A 33 37.41 17.22 -0.40
CA CYS A 33 38.56 16.46 -0.90
C CYS A 33 39.25 15.68 0.23
N ARG A 34 39.90 14.56 -0.10
CA ARG A 34 40.72 13.73 0.82
C ARG A 34 40.01 13.34 2.13
N MET A 35 38.70 13.11 2.07
CA MET A 35 37.91 12.73 3.25
C MET A 35 38.13 11.28 3.65
N SER A 36 38.20 11.03 4.96
CA SER A 36 38.10 9.67 5.51
C SER A 36 36.64 9.15 5.40
N PRO A 37 36.43 7.82 5.44
CA PRO A 37 35.08 7.24 5.46
C PRO A 37 34.20 7.80 6.59
N MET A 38 34.77 8.02 7.78
CA MET A 38 34.06 8.61 8.92
C MET A 38 33.61 10.04 8.63
N GLN A 39 34.47 10.88 8.02
CA GLN A 39 34.11 12.25 7.67
C GLN A 39 32.99 12.33 6.63
N LYS A 40 32.97 11.39 5.67
CA LYS A 40 31.85 11.28 4.71
C LYS A 40 30.52 11.04 5.43
N ALA A 41 30.50 10.13 6.41
CA ALA A 41 29.30 9.84 7.20
C ALA A 41 28.84 11.04 8.02
N GLU A 42 29.76 11.78 8.65
CA GLU A 42 29.42 12.97 9.45
C GLU A 42 28.84 14.12 8.60
N VAL A 43 29.33 14.32 7.39
CA VAL A 43 28.78 15.30 6.45
C VAL A 43 27.34 14.93 6.07
N VAL A 44 27.10 13.65 5.74
CA VAL A 44 25.75 13.15 5.42
C VAL A 44 24.80 13.35 6.60
N GLU A 45 25.26 13.04 7.81
CA GLU A 45 24.46 13.22 9.03
C GLU A 45 24.17 14.70 9.31
N MET A 46 25.15 15.58 9.12
CA MET A 46 24.99 17.03 9.29
C MET A 46 23.92 17.58 8.34
N VAL A 47 23.97 17.22 7.06
CA VAL A 47 22.97 17.66 6.07
C VAL A 47 21.58 17.13 6.41
N ARG A 48 21.48 15.88 6.90
CA ARG A 48 20.21 15.29 7.33
C ARG A 48 19.61 15.98 8.56
N LYS A 49 20.45 16.50 9.47
CA LYS A 49 19.99 17.18 10.70
C LYS A 49 19.56 18.62 10.46
N LEU A 50 20.19 19.32 9.52
CA LEU A 50 19.93 20.74 9.26
C LEU A 50 18.75 21.00 8.32
N GLY A 51 18.20 19.99 7.66
CA GLY A 51 17.04 20.15 6.79
C GLY A 51 16.18 18.89 6.68
N SER A 52 14.96 19.04 6.16
CA SER A 52 14.04 17.93 5.84
C SER A 52 14.34 17.29 4.48
N HIS A 53 15.62 17.24 4.10
CA HIS A 53 16.06 16.72 2.82
C HIS A 53 16.39 15.23 2.90
N VAL A 54 15.99 14.47 1.87
CA VAL A 54 16.43 13.10 1.68
C VAL A 54 17.87 13.13 1.16
N VAL A 55 18.83 12.67 1.96
CA VAL A 55 20.26 12.67 1.62
C VAL A 55 20.67 11.30 1.07
N MET A 56 21.32 11.28 -0.09
CA MET A 56 21.88 10.08 -0.72
C MET A 56 23.40 10.17 -0.75
N ALA A 57 24.08 9.12 -0.28
CA ALA A 57 25.54 8.99 -0.36
C ALA A 57 25.89 7.93 -1.41
N VAL A 58 26.74 8.26 -2.38
CA VAL A 58 27.12 7.35 -3.48
C VAL A 58 28.65 7.19 -3.56
N GLY A 59 29.11 5.94 -3.68
CA GLY A 59 30.50 5.54 -3.94
C GLY A 59 30.73 5.17 -5.42
N ASP A 60 31.95 4.79 -5.81
CA ASP A 60 32.46 4.70 -7.20
C ASP A 60 31.81 3.66 -8.13
N GLY A 61 30.68 3.09 -7.76
CA GLY A 61 29.79 2.41 -8.68
C GLY A 61 28.98 3.40 -9.50
N ALA A 62 29.58 4.02 -10.53
CA ALA A 62 28.87 4.95 -11.43
C ALA A 62 27.66 4.29 -12.13
N ASN A 63 27.69 2.97 -12.32
CA ASN A 63 26.57 2.18 -12.83
C ASN A 63 25.49 1.90 -11.77
N ASP A 64 25.82 2.02 -10.48
CA ASP A 64 24.88 1.79 -9.37
C ASP A 64 24.04 3.04 -9.07
N VAL A 65 24.49 4.24 -9.42
CA VAL A 65 23.75 5.50 -9.17
C VAL A 65 22.41 5.49 -9.90
N ALA A 66 22.44 5.19 -11.21
CA ALA A 66 21.25 5.08 -12.05
C ALA A 66 20.32 3.98 -11.53
N MET A 67 20.90 2.83 -11.18
CA MET A 67 20.17 1.71 -10.63
C MET A 67 19.48 2.08 -9.30
N ILE A 68 20.18 2.72 -8.37
CA ILE A 68 19.65 3.11 -7.06
C ILE A 68 18.56 4.17 -7.18
N GLN A 69 18.70 5.14 -8.08
CA GLN A 69 17.64 6.15 -8.30
C GLN A 69 16.38 5.49 -8.88
N VAL A 70 16.55 4.64 -9.89
CA VAL A 70 15.43 3.94 -10.54
C VAL A 70 14.71 3.01 -9.56
N HIS A 71 15.47 2.13 -8.91
CA HIS A 71 14.91 1.14 -7.99
C HIS A 71 14.42 1.78 -6.69
N GLY A 72 15.07 2.85 -6.22
CA GLY A 72 14.65 3.61 -5.03
C GLY A 72 13.30 4.30 -5.24
N ALA A 73 13.11 4.97 -6.39
CA ALA A 73 11.82 5.59 -6.72
C ALA A 73 10.71 4.54 -6.85
N TRP A 74 10.98 3.42 -7.53
CA TRP A 74 10.01 2.33 -7.67
C TRP A 74 9.65 1.71 -6.32
N ASN A 75 10.66 1.41 -5.48
CA ASN A 75 10.43 0.80 -4.17
C ASN A 75 9.62 1.72 -3.25
N HIS A 76 9.89 3.03 -3.30
CA HIS A 76 9.14 4.01 -2.54
C HIS A 76 7.67 4.08 -3.00
N ASP A 77 7.41 4.22 -4.31
CA ASP A 77 6.06 4.26 -4.88
C ASP A 77 5.25 2.98 -4.55
N ARG A 78 5.89 1.81 -4.68
CA ARG A 78 5.31 0.51 -4.30
C ARG A 78 4.96 0.44 -2.82
N SER A 79 5.87 0.87 -1.95
CA SER A 79 5.66 0.82 -0.50
C SER A 79 4.45 1.66 -0.10
N VAL A 80 4.31 2.86 -0.67
CA VAL A 80 3.17 3.74 -0.40
C VAL A 80 1.85 3.11 -0.85
N LYS A 81 1.78 2.54 -2.06
CA LYS A 81 0.57 1.86 -2.58
C LYS A 81 0.19 0.64 -1.73
N VAL A 82 1.17 -0.18 -1.37
CA VAL A 82 0.99 -1.38 -0.53
C VAL A 82 0.40 -1.00 0.83
N ILE A 83 0.94 0.04 1.46
CA ILE A 83 0.45 0.52 2.77
C ILE A 83 -0.99 1.02 2.64
N LEU A 84 -1.27 1.92 1.69
CA LEU A 84 -2.60 2.51 1.51
C LEU A 84 -3.67 1.46 1.18
N TYR A 85 -3.37 0.54 0.26
CA TYR A 85 -4.26 -0.58 -0.07
C TYR A 85 -4.49 -1.51 1.13
N SER A 86 -3.45 -1.78 1.92
CA SER A 86 -3.56 -2.64 3.09
C SER A 86 -4.44 -2.05 4.19
N PHE A 87 -4.38 -0.74 4.41
CA PHE A 87 -5.29 -0.07 5.33
C PHE A 87 -6.72 -0.03 4.79
N TYR A 88 -6.91 0.36 3.53
CA TYR A 88 -8.22 0.44 2.88
C TYR A 88 -9.00 -0.88 3.01
N LYS A 89 -8.40 -2.02 2.65
CA LYS A 89 -9.08 -3.33 2.64
C LYS A 89 -9.49 -3.76 4.06
N ASN A 90 -8.62 -3.56 5.05
CA ASN A 90 -8.86 -3.99 6.42
C ASN A 90 -9.96 -3.12 7.05
N ILE A 91 -9.90 -1.80 6.83
CA ILE A 91 -10.94 -0.88 7.29
C ILE A 91 -12.28 -1.23 6.65
N CYS A 92 -12.32 -1.50 5.34
CA CYS A 92 -13.56 -1.87 4.66
C CYS A 92 -14.17 -3.16 5.26
N LEU A 93 -13.38 -4.20 5.52
CA LEU A 93 -13.86 -5.45 6.12
C LEU A 93 -14.49 -5.21 7.50
N TYR A 94 -13.79 -4.52 8.40
CA TYR A 94 -14.28 -4.27 9.76
C TYR A 94 -15.46 -3.29 9.81
N ILE A 95 -15.52 -2.32 8.91
CA ILE A 95 -16.65 -1.39 8.85
C ILE A 95 -17.94 -2.08 8.37
N ILE A 96 -17.85 -3.13 7.53
CA ILE A 96 -19.03 -3.94 7.18
C ILE A 96 -19.63 -4.61 8.43
N GLU A 97 -18.79 -5.11 9.34
CA GLU A 97 -19.24 -5.67 10.63
C GLU A 97 -19.89 -4.59 11.50
N LEU A 98 -19.36 -3.38 11.48
CA LEU A 98 -19.95 -2.24 12.20
C LEU A 98 -21.35 -1.90 11.67
N TRP A 99 -21.55 -1.89 10.35
CA TRP A 99 -22.88 -1.71 9.77
C TRP A 99 -23.84 -2.79 10.23
N PHE A 100 -23.42 -4.06 10.21
CA PHE A 100 -24.23 -5.17 10.73
C PHE A 100 -24.54 -5.05 12.22
N ALA A 101 -23.60 -4.58 13.04
CA ALA A 101 -23.79 -4.38 14.48
C ALA A 101 -24.94 -3.40 14.77
N ILE A 102 -25.10 -2.36 13.94
CA ILE A 102 -26.20 -1.39 14.05
C ILE A 102 -27.56 -2.07 13.81
N PHE A 103 -27.67 -2.92 12.77
CA PHE A 103 -28.92 -3.64 12.46
C PHE A 103 -29.22 -4.81 13.40
N SER A 104 -28.20 -5.33 14.08
CA SER A 104 -28.32 -6.42 15.06
C SER A 104 -28.39 -5.93 16.51
N ALA A 105 -28.67 -4.63 16.70
CA ALA A 105 -28.81 -3.98 18.01
C ALA A 105 -27.62 -4.22 18.96
N TRP A 106 -26.40 -4.24 18.42
CA TRP A 106 -25.16 -4.46 19.18
C TRP A 106 -25.11 -5.78 19.93
N SER A 107 -25.78 -6.81 19.42
CA SER A 107 -25.83 -8.17 20.02
C SER A 107 -24.46 -8.89 20.10
N GLY A 108 -23.41 -8.35 19.47
CA GLY A 108 -22.08 -8.97 19.40
C GLY A 108 -21.97 -10.12 18.39
N GLN A 109 -23.02 -10.36 17.60
CA GLN A 109 -22.98 -11.33 16.50
C GLN A 109 -22.11 -10.81 15.35
N THR A 110 -21.34 -11.72 14.75
CA THR A 110 -20.47 -11.43 13.61
C THR A 110 -21.17 -11.84 12.31
N ILE A 111 -21.03 -11.01 11.28
CA ILE A 111 -21.61 -11.28 9.96
C ILE A 111 -20.78 -12.30 9.17
N PHE A 112 -19.46 -12.29 9.36
CA PHE A 112 -18.53 -13.23 8.74
C PHE A 112 -18.13 -14.32 9.73
N GLU A 113 -17.95 -15.55 9.23
CA GLU A 113 -17.37 -16.60 10.07
C GLU A 113 -15.88 -16.35 10.33
N ARG A 114 -15.39 -16.84 11.47
CA ARG A 114 -14.02 -16.60 11.94
C ARG A 114 -12.96 -17.08 10.95
N TRP A 115 -13.22 -18.19 10.27
CA TRP A 115 -12.30 -18.73 9.27
C TRP A 115 -12.30 -17.89 7.98
N THR A 116 -13.42 -17.30 7.59
CA THR A 116 -13.52 -16.41 6.42
C THR A 116 -12.71 -15.13 6.64
N ILE A 117 -12.78 -14.55 7.84
CA ILE A 117 -11.93 -13.41 8.24
C ILE A 117 -10.44 -13.79 8.20
N GLY A 118 -10.09 -14.99 8.71
CA GLY A 118 -8.73 -15.50 8.69
C GLY A 118 -8.20 -15.71 7.27
N LEU A 119 -8.98 -16.33 6.39
CA LEU A 119 -8.62 -16.53 4.98
C LEU A 119 -8.53 -15.22 4.21
N PHE A 120 -9.38 -14.24 4.53
CA PHE A 120 -9.31 -12.91 3.94
C PHE A 120 -7.94 -12.29 4.21
N ASN A 121 -7.50 -12.30 5.47
CA ASN A 121 -6.23 -11.72 5.92
C ASN A 121 -4.98 -12.43 5.40
N VAL A 122 -5.10 -13.69 4.97
CA VAL A 122 -3.95 -14.50 4.52
C VAL A 122 -3.89 -14.64 2.99
N ILE A 123 -4.99 -15.04 2.35
CA ILE A 123 -4.99 -15.41 0.93
C ILE A 123 -5.29 -14.20 0.03
N PHE A 124 -6.34 -13.44 0.36
CA PHE A 124 -6.84 -12.37 -0.52
C PHE A 124 -6.18 -11.02 -0.29
N THR A 125 -5.62 -10.83 0.89
CA THR A 125 -5.07 -9.53 1.30
C THR A 125 -3.54 -9.51 1.32
N ALA A 126 -2.84 -10.64 1.40
CA ALA A 126 -1.37 -10.67 1.30
C ALA A 126 -0.91 -10.69 -0.17
N TRP A 127 -1.64 -11.39 -1.04
CA TRP A 127 -1.21 -11.57 -2.44
C TRP A 127 -1.20 -10.27 -3.26
N PRO A 128 -2.21 -9.39 -3.21
CA PRO A 128 -2.21 -8.19 -4.03
C PRO A 128 -1.11 -7.20 -3.66
N PRO A 129 -0.85 -6.88 -2.36
CA PRO A 129 0.30 -6.07 -2.00
C PRO A 129 1.64 -6.72 -2.39
N VAL A 130 1.75 -8.05 -2.35
CA VAL A 130 2.95 -8.77 -2.78
C VAL A 130 3.14 -8.63 -4.30
N VAL A 131 2.09 -8.81 -5.10
CA VAL A 131 2.13 -8.66 -6.55
C VAL A 131 2.41 -7.21 -6.94
N LEU A 132 1.74 -6.24 -6.31
CA LEU A 132 2.00 -4.81 -6.48
C LEU A 132 3.44 -4.45 -6.09
N GLY A 133 3.95 -5.02 -5.00
CA GLY A 133 5.32 -4.77 -4.53
C GLY A 133 6.41 -5.39 -5.41
N LEU A 134 6.16 -6.56 -6.00
CA LEU A 134 7.15 -7.27 -6.80
C LEU A 134 7.14 -6.85 -8.27
N PHE A 135 5.96 -6.65 -8.86
CA PHE A 135 5.80 -6.56 -10.31
C PHE A 135 5.41 -5.17 -10.83
N ASP A 136 5.03 -4.22 -9.97
CA ASP A 136 4.61 -2.89 -10.42
C ASP A 136 5.81 -2.08 -10.96
N ARG A 137 5.85 -1.86 -12.28
CA ARG A 137 6.84 -1.03 -12.97
C ARG A 137 6.10 0.12 -13.65
N PRO A 138 5.92 1.27 -12.98
CA PRO A 138 5.06 2.34 -13.50
C PRO A 138 5.65 3.06 -14.72
N VAL A 139 6.98 3.03 -14.89
CA VAL A 139 7.71 3.62 -16.02
C VAL A 139 8.90 2.72 -16.33
N GLU A 140 9.19 2.48 -17.60
CA GLU A 140 10.42 1.79 -18.02
C GLU A 140 11.68 2.53 -17.55
N ALA A 141 12.71 1.75 -17.20
CA ALA A 141 13.97 2.29 -16.68
C ALA A 141 14.63 3.27 -17.65
N GLU A 142 14.59 2.96 -18.95
CA GLU A 142 15.18 3.79 -19.99
C GLU A 142 14.49 5.16 -20.09
N GLN A 143 13.16 5.20 -19.99
CA GLN A 143 12.40 6.44 -20.03
C GLN A 143 12.63 7.31 -18.78
N MET A 144 12.80 6.69 -17.60
CA MET A 144 13.12 7.42 -16.38
C MET A 144 14.54 8.01 -16.41
N MET A 145 15.48 7.34 -17.06
CA MET A 145 16.84 7.86 -17.30
C MET A 145 16.86 8.99 -18.32
N ARG A 146 16.03 8.92 -19.38
CA ARG A 146 15.91 9.98 -20.40
C ARG A 146 15.26 11.26 -19.85
N GLN A 147 14.37 11.15 -18.87
CA GLN A 147 13.63 12.29 -18.33
C GLN A 147 13.71 12.37 -16.79
N PRO A 148 14.77 13.00 -16.25
CA PRO A 148 15.03 13.06 -14.80
C PRO A 148 13.94 13.77 -13.98
N THR A 149 13.10 14.61 -14.61
CA THR A 149 12.00 15.30 -13.93
C THR A 149 10.91 14.35 -13.44
N LEU A 150 10.77 13.15 -14.03
CA LEU A 150 9.87 12.10 -13.52
C LEU A 150 10.30 11.62 -12.13
N TYR A 151 11.59 11.54 -11.83
CA TYR A 151 12.05 11.11 -10.51
C TYR A 151 11.54 12.03 -9.39
N HIS A 152 11.53 13.35 -9.63
CA HIS A 152 11.00 14.32 -8.68
C HIS A 152 9.48 14.20 -8.49
N SER A 153 8.72 13.76 -9.50
CA SER A 153 7.28 13.53 -9.34
C SER A 153 7.00 12.30 -8.48
N PHE A 154 7.81 11.24 -8.59
CA PHE A 154 7.74 10.06 -7.72
C PHE A 154 8.10 10.37 -6.26
N GLN A 155 9.09 11.22 -6.01
CA GLN A 155 9.37 11.69 -4.64
C GLN A 155 8.24 12.53 -4.05
N LYS A 156 7.56 13.35 -4.86
CA LYS A 156 6.39 14.14 -4.43
C LYS A 156 5.16 13.28 -4.16
N ARG A 157 5.07 12.07 -4.73
CA ARG A 157 4.07 11.05 -4.40
C ARG A 157 4.33 10.33 -3.06
N SER A 158 5.04 10.98 -2.15
CA SER A 158 5.23 10.47 -0.79
C SER A 158 3.90 10.35 -0.06
N PHE A 159 3.86 9.39 0.87
CA PHE A 159 2.72 9.13 1.72
C PHE A 159 2.27 10.41 2.41
N SER A 160 1.07 10.88 2.08
CA SER A 160 0.46 12.03 2.72
C SER A 160 -0.70 11.59 3.61
N LEU A 161 -0.80 12.20 4.80
CA LEU A 161 -1.94 11.99 5.69
C LEU A 161 -3.28 12.31 5.00
N ALA A 162 -3.30 13.31 4.10
CA ALA A 162 -4.50 13.64 3.34
C ALA A 162 -4.93 12.49 2.42
N GLN A 163 -3.98 11.83 1.75
CA GLN A 163 -4.26 10.64 0.94
C GLN A 163 -4.79 9.52 1.83
N PHE A 164 -4.16 9.29 2.98
CA PHE A 164 -4.61 8.27 3.93
C PHE A 164 -6.07 8.48 4.37
N PHE A 165 -6.46 9.70 4.75
CA PHE A 165 -7.85 10.00 5.11
C PHE A 165 -8.82 9.87 3.92
N LEU A 166 -8.38 10.21 2.71
CA LEU A 166 -9.19 9.99 1.50
C LEU A 166 -9.43 8.48 1.27
N TRP A 167 -8.42 7.65 1.48
CA TRP A 167 -8.56 6.18 1.40
C TRP A 167 -9.51 5.62 2.47
N ILE A 168 -9.50 6.19 3.68
CA ILE A 168 -10.49 5.85 4.71
C ILE A 168 -11.91 6.23 4.24
N GLY A 169 -12.09 7.43 3.70
CA GLY A 169 -13.39 7.86 3.15
C GLY A 169 -13.91 6.91 2.05
N MET A 170 -13.03 6.50 1.13
CA MET A 170 -13.37 5.52 0.10
C MET A 170 -13.74 4.15 0.71
N ALA A 171 -13.05 3.69 1.75
CA ALA A 171 -13.39 2.45 2.45
C ALA A 171 -14.76 2.51 3.12
N LEU A 172 -15.12 3.65 3.71
CA LEU A 172 -16.45 3.86 4.30
C LEU A 172 -17.56 3.80 3.23
N VAL A 173 -17.37 4.46 2.09
CA VAL A 173 -18.36 4.42 1.00
C VAL A 173 -18.51 3.01 0.44
N HIS A 174 -17.41 2.32 0.14
CA HIS A 174 -17.46 0.98 -0.42
C HIS A 174 -18.03 -0.06 0.56
N SER A 175 -17.67 0.00 1.84
CA SER A 175 -18.26 -0.89 2.86
C SER A 175 -19.77 -0.67 3.00
N LEU A 176 -20.22 0.59 2.96
CA LEU A 176 -21.64 0.94 3.00
C LEU A 176 -22.38 0.39 1.78
N SER A 177 -21.84 0.61 0.57
CA SER A 177 -22.41 0.09 -0.67
C SER A 177 -22.47 -1.44 -0.69
N LEU A 178 -21.40 -2.12 -0.27
CA LEU A 178 -21.36 -3.59 -0.20
C LEU A 178 -22.39 -4.15 0.76
N PHE A 179 -22.55 -3.54 1.94
CA PHE A 179 -23.53 -3.97 2.92
C PHE A 179 -24.97 -3.80 2.38
N PHE A 180 -25.33 -2.62 1.88
CA PHE A 180 -26.68 -2.38 1.37
C PHE A 180 -27.00 -3.15 0.09
N LEU A 181 -26.04 -3.34 -0.81
CA LEU A 181 -26.22 -4.16 -2.01
C LEU A 181 -26.48 -5.62 -1.64
N SER A 182 -25.73 -6.14 -0.68
CA SER A 182 -25.91 -7.51 -0.17
C SER A 182 -27.23 -7.68 0.58
N TYR A 183 -27.65 -6.64 1.32
CA TYR A 183 -28.94 -6.60 2.01
C TYR A 183 -30.11 -6.55 1.04
N GLY A 184 -30.03 -5.71 0.00
CA GLY A 184 -31.06 -5.63 -1.05
C GLY A 184 -31.17 -6.91 -1.88
N PHE A 185 -30.06 -7.58 -2.17
CA PHE A 185 -30.07 -8.88 -2.85
C PHE A 185 -30.84 -9.96 -2.06
N LEU A 186 -30.89 -9.85 -0.73
CA LEU A 186 -31.57 -10.79 0.17
C LEU A 186 -32.92 -10.27 0.68
N GLU A 187 -33.57 -9.36 -0.04
CA GLU A 187 -34.92 -8.89 0.31
C GLU A 187 -35.91 -10.06 0.42
N SER A 188 -35.82 -11.05 -0.48
CA SER A 188 -36.52 -12.32 -0.32
C SER A 188 -35.77 -13.24 0.65
N GLN A 189 -36.39 -13.56 1.78
CA GLN A 189 -35.86 -14.52 2.76
C GLN A 189 -35.66 -15.93 2.16
N ILE A 190 -36.38 -16.26 1.09
CA ILE A 190 -36.30 -17.53 0.38
C ILE A 190 -35.23 -17.43 -0.72
N VAL A 191 -34.08 -18.05 -0.47
CA VAL A 191 -32.93 -18.00 -1.39
C VAL A 191 -32.89 -19.24 -2.28
N TRP A 192 -33.39 -20.37 -1.78
CA TRP A 192 -33.31 -21.66 -2.46
C TRP A 192 -34.63 -22.03 -3.12
N SER A 193 -34.57 -22.69 -4.28
CA SER A 193 -35.74 -23.19 -5.02
C SER A 193 -36.65 -24.12 -4.20
N GLY A 194 -36.13 -24.72 -3.13
CA GLY A 194 -36.88 -25.54 -2.17
C GLY A 194 -37.54 -24.78 -1.02
N GLY A 195 -37.68 -23.45 -1.08
CA GLY A 195 -38.35 -22.66 -0.03
C GLY A 195 -37.51 -22.41 1.23
N ARG A 196 -36.22 -22.80 1.23
CA ARG A 196 -35.34 -22.67 2.39
C ARG A 196 -34.79 -21.26 2.55
N THR A 197 -34.67 -20.81 3.80
CA THR A 197 -34.08 -19.52 4.15
C THR A 197 -32.58 -19.65 4.40
N GLY A 198 -31.81 -18.60 4.06
CA GLY A 198 -30.35 -18.59 4.22
C GLY A 198 -29.85 -18.14 5.60
N GLY A 199 -30.70 -17.48 6.39
CA GLY A 199 -30.30 -16.82 7.63
C GLY A 199 -29.35 -15.64 7.42
N TRP A 200 -28.86 -15.04 8.51
CA TRP A 200 -27.99 -13.86 8.44
C TRP A 200 -26.57 -14.17 7.92
N LEU A 201 -26.09 -15.40 8.07
CA LEU A 201 -24.77 -15.80 7.54
C LEU A 201 -24.74 -15.76 6.01
N MET A 202 -25.87 -15.96 5.34
CA MET A 202 -25.98 -15.80 3.88
C MET A 202 -25.72 -14.35 3.45
N LEU A 203 -26.11 -13.37 4.28
CA LEU A 203 -25.80 -11.96 4.05
C LEU A 203 -24.30 -11.68 4.14
N GLY A 204 -23.62 -12.30 5.09
CA GLY A 204 -22.16 -12.24 5.17
C GLY A 204 -21.48 -12.89 3.97
N ASN A 205 -21.96 -14.07 3.57
CA ASN A 205 -21.40 -14.78 2.42
C ASN A 205 -21.59 -14.02 1.10
N SER A 206 -22.75 -13.38 0.88
CA SER A 206 -22.96 -12.56 -0.32
C SER A 206 -22.03 -11.35 -0.35
N ALA A 207 -21.93 -10.60 0.75
CA ALA A 207 -20.99 -9.47 0.87
C ALA A 207 -19.53 -9.91 0.68
N TYR A 208 -19.16 -11.06 1.26
CA TYR A 208 -17.81 -11.61 1.18
C TYR A 208 -17.41 -12.07 -0.22
N THR A 209 -18.35 -12.48 -1.08
CA THR A 209 -18.04 -12.87 -2.46
C THR A 209 -17.75 -11.66 -3.37
N VAL A 210 -18.44 -10.54 -3.14
CA VAL A 210 -18.30 -9.31 -3.93
C VAL A 210 -17.12 -8.46 -3.46
N PHE A 211 -16.76 -8.55 -2.18
CA PHE A 211 -15.72 -7.69 -1.62
C PHE A 211 -14.30 -7.92 -2.19
N PRO A 212 -13.81 -9.16 -2.39
CA PRO A 212 -12.52 -9.42 -3.01
C PRO A 212 -12.43 -8.88 -4.43
N THR A 213 -13.49 -8.98 -5.24
CA THR A 213 -13.47 -8.46 -6.63
C THR A 213 -13.35 -6.95 -6.65
N LEU A 214 -14.09 -6.25 -5.79
CA LEU A 214 -14.02 -4.80 -5.67
C LEU A 214 -12.64 -4.35 -5.17
N SER A 215 -12.11 -5.02 -4.14
CA SER A 215 -10.79 -4.71 -3.58
C SER A 215 -9.68 -4.90 -4.61
N LEU A 216 -9.70 -6.02 -5.34
CA LEU A 216 -8.70 -6.32 -6.37
C LEU A 216 -8.81 -5.36 -7.57
N ARG A 217 -10.02 -4.92 -7.95
CA ARG A 217 -10.20 -3.92 -9.00
C ARG A 217 -9.55 -2.59 -8.64
N ILE A 218 -9.75 -2.15 -7.40
CA ILE A 218 -9.14 -0.92 -6.87
C ILE A 218 -7.61 -1.05 -6.78
N GLY A 219 -7.10 -2.21 -6.36
CA GLY A 219 -5.67 -2.52 -6.40
C GLY A 219 -5.11 -2.52 -7.82
N GLY A 220 -5.87 -3.04 -8.79
CA GLY A 220 -5.54 -3.03 -10.21
C GLY A 220 -5.49 -1.62 -10.81
N ASP A 221 -6.46 -0.77 -10.47
CA ASP A 221 -6.50 0.63 -10.90
C ASP A 221 -5.33 1.44 -10.30
N MET A 222 -4.87 1.10 -9.08
CA MET A 222 -3.68 1.70 -8.46
C MET A 222 -2.36 1.36 -9.18
N ALA A 223 -2.26 0.19 -9.81
CA ALA A 223 -1.09 -0.20 -10.59
C ALA A 223 -1.22 0.11 -12.09
N GLY A 224 -2.40 0.51 -12.57
CA GLY A 224 -2.69 0.48 -14.01
C GLY A 224 -2.64 -0.93 -14.61
N MET A 225 -2.56 -1.97 -13.76
CA MET A 225 -2.41 -3.39 -14.12
C MET A 225 -3.66 -4.21 -13.78
N ALA A 226 -4.83 -3.55 -13.71
CA ALA A 226 -6.11 -4.23 -13.47
C ALA A 226 -6.29 -5.46 -14.36
N TRP A 227 -5.85 -5.37 -15.63
CA TRP A 227 -5.90 -6.45 -16.60
C TRP A 227 -5.08 -7.69 -16.22
N ILE A 228 -3.89 -7.52 -15.65
CA ILE A 228 -2.98 -8.62 -15.30
C ILE A 228 -3.51 -9.39 -14.08
N MET A 229 -4.07 -8.67 -13.10
CA MET A 229 -4.67 -9.30 -11.92
C MET A 229 -5.96 -10.06 -12.26
N THR A 230 -6.84 -9.49 -13.10
CA THR A 230 -8.10 -10.14 -13.53
C THR A 230 -7.89 -11.28 -14.53
N SER A 231 -6.74 -11.34 -15.20
CA SER A 231 -6.38 -12.43 -16.13
C SER A 231 -5.78 -13.64 -15.42
N SER A 232 -5.45 -13.54 -14.13
CA SER A 232 -4.85 -14.65 -13.40
C SER A 232 -5.87 -15.77 -13.12
N TRP A 233 -5.50 -17.03 -13.37
CA TRP A 233 -6.43 -18.16 -13.18
C TRP A 233 -6.79 -18.39 -11.71
N LEU A 234 -5.86 -18.08 -10.80
CA LEU A 234 -6.05 -18.15 -9.34
C LEU A 234 -7.10 -17.15 -8.85
N PHE A 235 -7.25 -16.00 -9.53
CA PHE A 235 -8.32 -15.03 -9.23
C PHE A 235 -9.70 -15.65 -9.45
N TRP A 236 -9.91 -16.27 -10.61
CA TRP A 236 -11.17 -16.96 -10.91
C TRP A 236 -11.39 -18.18 -10.03
N LEU A 237 -10.32 -18.91 -9.71
CA LEU A 237 -10.42 -20.05 -8.81
C LEU A 237 -10.84 -19.61 -7.41
N ALA A 238 -10.25 -18.55 -6.85
CA ALA A 238 -10.58 -18.07 -5.52
C ALA A 238 -11.99 -17.41 -5.45
N LEU A 239 -12.40 -16.75 -6.54
CA LEU A 239 -13.73 -16.16 -6.72
C LEU A 239 -14.84 -17.20 -6.82
N VAL A 240 -14.57 -18.36 -7.43
CA VAL A 240 -15.55 -19.45 -7.59
C VAL A 240 -15.46 -20.43 -6.42
N PHE A 241 -14.27 -20.77 -5.96
CA PHE A 241 -14.03 -21.76 -4.91
C PHE A 241 -14.65 -21.37 -3.58
N ILE A 242 -14.63 -20.09 -3.20
CA ILE A 242 -15.21 -19.65 -1.93
C ILE A 242 -16.73 -19.74 -1.91
N PRO A 243 -17.48 -19.14 -2.85
CA PRO A 243 -18.92 -19.34 -2.91
C PRO A 243 -19.27 -20.81 -3.07
N CYS A 244 -18.52 -21.59 -3.86
CA CYS A 244 -18.75 -23.04 -3.95
C CYS A 244 -18.50 -23.74 -2.61
N ALA A 245 -17.42 -23.45 -1.89
CA ALA A 245 -17.11 -24.06 -0.60
C ALA A 245 -18.10 -23.66 0.49
N THR A 246 -18.53 -22.40 0.54
CA THR A 246 -19.54 -21.93 1.50
C THR A 246 -20.93 -22.48 1.16
N LEU A 247 -21.32 -22.51 -0.12
CA LEU A 247 -22.59 -23.11 -0.57
C LEU A 247 -22.59 -24.63 -0.34
N ILE A 248 -21.48 -25.34 -0.58
CA ILE A 248 -21.35 -26.78 -0.31
C ILE A 248 -21.40 -27.03 1.19
N TRP A 249 -20.72 -26.22 2.01
CA TRP A 249 -20.78 -26.32 3.46
C TRP A 249 -22.22 -26.13 3.98
N ASP A 250 -22.91 -25.08 3.51
CA ASP A 250 -24.32 -24.84 3.87
C ASP A 250 -25.28 -25.93 3.33
N LEU A 251 -25.00 -26.54 2.17
CA LEU A 251 -25.84 -27.60 1.60
C LEU A 251 -25.62 -28.99 2.21
N VAL A 252 -24.38 -29.28 2.66
CA VAL A 252 -23.99 -30.61 3.17
C VAL A 252 -24.17 -30.71 4.68
N ILE A 253 -23.94 -29.63 5.44
CA ILE A 253 -23.93 -29.68 6.91
C ILE A 253 -25.24 -29.20 7.54
N LYS A 254 -26.02 -28.32 6.88
CA LYS A 254 -27.40 -27.97 7.32
C LYS A 254 -28.46 -28.89 6.70
N ARG A 255 -28.09 -30.12 6.36
CA ARG A 255 -29.04 -31.16 5.95
C ARG A 255 -29.45 -31.99 7.16
#